data_AF-A0A2P4SLI4-F1
#
_entry.id   AF-A0A2P4SLI4-F1
#
_cell.length_a   1.000
_cell.length_b   1.000
_cell.length_c   1.000
_cell.angle_alpha   90.00
_cell.angle_beta   90.00
_cell.angle_gamma   90.00
#
_symmetry.space_group_name_H-M   'P 1'
#
loop_
_entity.id
_entity.type
_entity.pdbx_description
1 polymer ?
#
loop_
_entity_poly.entity_id
_entity_poly.type
_entity_poly.pdbx_seq_one_letter_code
_entity_poly.pdbx_strand_id
1 'polypeptide(L)'
;MLVERSTDFGQTWKPFRYFAQDCAASFPNISSGPSKGVGDVICDSRYSDIEPSTEGEVVLKALDPSFEIENPYVPYIQELITMTNLRINFTKLHTLGDALLGRRHGDPLEKYYYAVYEMVVRGNCFCNGHASHCDPIQNLRGCNCNGHSGRCHFDMAAYQASGGVSGGVCEDCQHNTTGQHCDQCKPFFYQDPHKAISDPHACLPCNCNPEGTLHQGACESRTDPVLGTVAGRCLCKENVEGVRCDKCKANHFGLRGSDPLGCQRM
;
A
#
# COMPACT_ATOMS: atom_id res chain seq x y z
N MET A 1 34.25 0.83 2.93
CA MET A 1 32.82 0.80 2.51
C MET A 1 31.91 1.08 3.69
N LEU A 2 30.69 1.54 3.42
CA LEU A 2 29.63 1.83 4.38
C LEU A 2 28.38 1.05 3.98
N VAL A 3 27.78 0.34 4.93
CA VAL A 3 26.47 -0.30 4.76
C VAL A 3 25.44 0.51 5.54
N GLU A 4 24.35 0.85 4.87
CA GLU A 4 23.22 1.61 5.42
C GLU A 4 21.92 0.83 5.23
N ARG A 5 20.94 1.11 6.10
CA ARG A 5 19.61 0.55 5.99
C ARG A 5 18.55 1.62 6.17
N SER A 6 17.37 1.35 5.63
CA SER A 6 16.16 2.16 5.81
C SER A 6 15.04 1.31 6.40
N THR A 7 14.24 1.90 7.28
CA THR A 7 13.02 1.29 7.86
C THR A 7 11.74 1.92 7.31
N ASP A 8 11.86 2.86 6.37
CA ASP A 8 10.77 3.71 5.88
C ASP A 8 10.76 3.82 4.34
N PHE A 9 11.09 2.72 3.67
CA PHE A 9 11.07 2.58 2.21
C PHE A 9 12.03 3.52 1.48
N GLY A 10 13.20 3.76 2.07
CA GLY A 10 14.28 4.54 1.48
C GLY A 10 14.19 6.05 1.73
N GLN A 11 13.27 6.52 2.56
CA GLN A 11 13.14 7.94 2.90
C GLN A 11 14.27 8.42 3.83
N THR A 12 14.55 7.67 4.89
CA THR A 12 15.67 7.91 5.79
C THR A 12 16.63 6.73 5.80
N TRP A 13 17.89 7.03 6.06
CA TRP A 13 18.99 6.07 6.03
C TRP A 13 19.77 6.16 7.33
N LYS A 14 20.01 5.01 7.95
CA LYS A 14 20.85 4.89 9.14
C LYS A 14 22.06 4.00 8.84
N PRO A 15 23.26 4.37 9.32
CA PRO A 15 24.43 3.51 9.22
C PRO A 15 24.20 2.18 9.93
N PHE A 16 24.59 1.10 9.27
CA PHE A 16 24.55 -0.25 9.83
C PHE A 16 25.95 -0.69 10.29
N ARG A 17 26.96 -0.54 9.42
CA ARG A 17 28.36 -0.87 9.72
C ARG A 17 29.31 -0.18 8.75
N TYR A 18 30.50 0.16 9.23
CA TYR A 18 31.61 0.65 8.42
C TYR A 18 32.66 -0.43 8.26
N PHE A 19 33.36 -0.45 7.13
CA PHE A 19 34.47 -1.36 6.89
C PHE A 19 35.61 -0.60 6.22
N ALA A 20 36.80 -0.69 6.79
CA ALA A 20 38.01 -0.12 6.22
C ALA A 20 39.25 -0.82 6.76
N GLN A 21 40.29 -0.94 5.94
CA GLN A 21 41.58 -1.46 6.38
C GLN A 21 42.19 -0.59 7.48
N ASP A 22 42.15 0.73 7.27
CA ASP A 22 42.49 1.74 8.26
C ASP A 22 41.23 2.55 8.60
N CYS A 23 40.56 2.13 9.67
CA CYS A 23 39.36 2.77 10.19
C CYS A 23 39.65 4.19 10.71
N ALA A 24 40.80 4.43 11.32
CA ALA A 24 41.15 5.75 11.85
C ALA A 24 41.36 6.76 10.71
N ALA A 25 41.95 6.33 9.59
CA ALA A 25 42.11 7.20 8.43
C ALA A 25 40.81 7.40 7.63
N SER A 26 40.00 6.34 7.46
CA SER A 26 38.83 6.38 6.57
C SER A 26 37.56 6.87 7.28
N PHE A 27 37.42 6.56 8.57
CA PHE A 27 36.26 6.84 9.39
C PHE A 27 36.69 7.28 10.81
N PRO A 28 37.39 8.42 10.95
CA PRO A 28 38.06 8.83 12.19
C PRO A 28 37.13 8.97 13.41
N ASN A 29 35.85 9.26 13.17
CA ASN A 29 34.85 9.48 14.23
C ASN A 29 34.11 8.19 14.64
N ILE A 30 34.44 7.05 14.03
CA ILE A 30 33.76 5.78 14.27
C ILE A 30 34.69 4.86 15.07
N SER A 31 34.16 4.26 16.12
CA SER A 31 34.91 3.32 16.95
C SER A 31 35.34 2.10 16.13
N SER A 32 36.63 1.74 16.19
CA SER A 32 37.17 0.49 15.64
C SER A 32 37.31 -0.62 16.68
N GLY A 33 36.93 -0.35 17.93
CA GLY A 33 36.94 -1.33 19.01
C GLY A 33 35.71 -2.25 19.01
N PRO A 34 35.65 -3.23 19.94
CA PRO A 34 34.47 -4.06 20.11
C PRO A 34 33.26 -3.21 20.45
N SER A 35 32.08 -3.63 19.97
CA SER A 35 30.81 -3.06 20.37
C SER A 35 30.65 -3.16 21.89
N LYS A 36 30.15 -2.09 22.52
CA LYS A 36 29.79 -2.07 23.94
C LYS A 36 28.30 -2.34 24.15
N GLY A 37 27.50 -2.10 23.13
CA GLY A 37 26.08 -2.41 23.08
C GLY A 37 25.64 -2.98 21.74
N VAL A 38 24.45 -3.58 21.74
CA VAL A 38 23.86 -4.29 20.60
C VAL A 38 23.65 -3.38 19.38
N GLY A 39 23.33 -2.10 19.60
CA GLY A 39 23.12 -1.11 18.54
C GLY A 39 24.33 -0.25 18.21
N ASP A 40 25.51 -0.57 18.73
CA ASP A 40 26.71 0.23 18.44
C ASP A 40 27.14 0.05 16.98
N VAL A 41 27.32 1.19 16.31
CA VAL A 41 27.86 1.22 14.94
C VAL A 41 29.36 1.40 15.01
N ILE A 42 30.09 0.39 14.52
CA ILE A 42 31.55 0.34 14.53
C ILE A 42 32.13 0.29 13.12
N CYS A 43 33.45 0.50 13.02
CA CYS A 43 34.25 0.23 11.84
C CYS A 43 35.01 -1.08 12.00
N ASP A 44 34.76 -2.04 11.11
CA ASP A 44 35.32 -3.39 11.15
C ASP A 44 36.37 -3.55 10.05
N SER A 45 37.62 -3.78 10.44
CA SER A 45 38.73 -3.93 9.50
C SER A 45 38.95 -5.36 9.01
N ARG A 46 38.33 -6.37 9.67
CA ARG A 46 38.62 -7.79 9.46
C ARG A 46 38.34 -8.31 8.04
N TYR A 47 37.48 -7.61 7.30
CA TYR A 47 37.08 -7.97 5.94
C TYR A 47 37.54 -6.93 4.90
N SER A 48 38.51 -6.09 5.26
CA SER A 48 38.99 -4.98 4.42
C SER A 48 40.46 -5.12 4.04
N ASP A 49 41.03 -6.30 4.22
CA ASP A 49 42.39 -6.59 3.76
C ASP A 49 42.43 -6.83 2.25
N ILE A 50 43.60 -6.66 1.66
CA ILE A 50 43.84 -6.84 0.22
C ILE A 50 43.82 -8.34 -0.15
N GLU A 51 44.06 -9.22 0.83
CA GLU A 51 44.00 -10.67 0.66
C GLU A 51 42.63 -11.19 1.13
N PRO A 52 42.02 -12.16 0.42
CA PRO A 52 42.49 -12.82 -0.80
C PRO A 52 42.26 -11.99 -2.07
N SER A 53 43.03 -12.27 -3.13
CA SER A 53 42.94 -11.52 -4.40
C SER A 53 41.64 -11.74 -5.18
N THR A 54 40.90 -12.82 -4.90
CA THR A 54 39.57 -13.10 -5.44
C THR A 54 38.78 -13.92 -4.41
N GLU A 55 37.47 -14.01 -4.59
CA GLU A 55 36.57 -14.73 -3.66
C GLU A 55 36.67 -14.24 -2.20
N GLY A 56 37.08 -12.98 -2.01
CA GLY A 56 37.03 -12.33 -0.69
C GLY A 56 35.60 -12.16 -0.21
N GLU A 57 35.39 -12.33 1.08
CA GLU A 57 34.07 -12.26 1.71
C GLU A 57 33.97 -11.07 2.66
N VAL A 58 32.76 -10.49 2.76
CA VAL A 58 32.42 -9.56 3.83
C VAL A 58 31.13 -10.00 4.49
N VAL A 59 31.20 -10.25 5.79
CA VAL A 59 30.05 -10.72 6.57
C VAL A 59 29.57 -9.62 7.52
N LEU A 60 28.30 -9.25 7.39
CA LEU A 60 27.60 -8.36 8.32
C LEU A 60 26.51 -9.15 9.05
N LYS A 61 26.56 -9.17 10.37
CA LYS A 61 25.49 -9.69 11.22
C LYS A 61 24.70 -8.52 11.81
N ALA A 62 23.37 -8.59 11.70
CA ALA A 62 22.49 -7.51 12.15
C ALA A 62 22.64 -7.22 13.65
N LEU A 63 22.78 -8.28 14.45
CA LEU A 63 23.09 -8.22 15.87
C LEU A 63 24.39 -8.98 16.12
N ASP A 64 25.24 -8.45 17.00
CA ASP A 64 26.48 -9.15 17.37
C ASP A 64 26.13 -10.34 18.28
N PRO A 65 26.56 -11.57 17.93
CA PRO A 65 26.21 -12.78 18.68
C PRO A 65 26.84 -12.85 20.07
N SER A 66 27.75 -11.94 20.43
CA SER A 66 28.32 -11.85 21.77
C SER A 66 27.36 -11.27 22.82
N PHE A 67 26.24 -10.67 22.41
CA PHE A 67 25.23 -10.14 23.32
C PHE A 67 23.99 -11.06 23.41
N GLU A 68 23.53 -11.30 24.63
CA GLU A 68 22.27 -11.99 24.89
C GLU A 68 21.07 -11.03 24.71
N ILE A 69 20.03 -11.51 24.02
CA ILE A 69 18.81 -10.75 23.75
C ILE A 69 17.66 -11.44 24.49
N GLU A 70 17.23 -10.84 25.60
CA GLU A 70 16.15 -11.39 26.42
C GLU A 70 14.79 -11.33 25.71
N ASN A 71 14.50 -10.22 25.01
CA ASN A 71 13.24 -10.01 24.32
C ASN A 71 13.44 -9.35 22.95
N PRO A 72 13.23 -10.08 21.83
CA PRO A 72 13.42 -9.54 20.48
C PRO A 72 12.29 -8.60 20.04
N TYR A 73 11.18 -8.53 20.80
CA TYR A 73 10.02 -7.70 20.46
C TYR A 73 10.10 -6.29 21.06
N VAL A 74 11.15 -5.95 21.79
CA VAL A 74 11.32 -4.58 22.28
C VAL A 74 11.57 -3.62 21.10
N PRO A 75 10.96 -2.42 21.08
CA PRO A 75 11.04 -1.52 19.92
C PRO A 75 12.48 -1.21 19.47
N TYR A 76 13.40 -1.09 20.42
CA TYR A 76 14.82 -0.85 20.13
C TYR A 76 15.47 -1.99 19.34
N ILE A 77 15.23 -3.25 19.70
CA ILE A 77 15.80 -4.41 18.99
C ILE A 77 15.11 -4.58 17.63
N GLN A 78 13.79 -4.44 17.59
CA GLN A 78 13.05 -4.45 16.32
C GLN A 78 13.58 -3.38 15.36
N GLU A 79 13.86 -2.18 15.86
CA GLU A 79 14.45 -1.12 15.05
C GLU A 79 15.81 -1.53 14.48
N LEU A 80 16.64 -2.32 15.18
CA LEU A 80 17.96 -2.77 14.70
C LEU A 80 17.89 -3.87 13.63
N ILE A 81 16.94 -4.80 13.74
CA ILE A 81 16.85 -5.97 12.85
C ILE A 81 15.94 -5.77 11.64
N THR A 82 15.00 -4.83 11.72
CA THR A 82 14.07 -4.56 10.62
C THR A 82 14.72 -3.65 9.57
N MET A 83 14.42 -3.94 8.30
CA MET A 83 14.80 -3.10 7.18
C MET A 83 13.83 -3.28 6.01
N THR A 84 13.64 -2.21 5.26
CA THR A 84 12.90 -2.15 3.99
C THR A 84 13.85 -2.06 2.80
N ASN A 85 14.96 -1.34 2.96
CA ASN A 85 16.00 -1.21 1.94
C ASN A 85 17.39 -1.34 2.57
N LEU A 86 18.30 -1.92 1.79
CA LEU A 86 19.72 -2.03 2.09
C LEU A 86 20.51 -1.24 1.04
N ARG A 87 21.54 -0.51 1.47
CA ARG A 87 22.44 0.23 0.58
C ARG A 87 23.88 -0.04 0.99
N ILE A 88 24.71 -0.36 0.01
CA ILE A 88 26.14 -0.59 0.20
C ILE A 88 26.89 0.46 -0.62
N ASN A 89 27.72 1.25 0.05
CA ASN A 89 28.51 2.31 -0.55
C ASN A 89 30.00 1.93 -0.52
N PHE A 90 30.57 1.65 -1.69
CA PHE A 90 31.99 1.38 -1.84
C PHE A 90 32.78 2.69 -1.94
N THR A 91 33.49 3.02 -0.87
CA THR A 91 34.08 4.35 -0.67
C THR A 91 35.55 4.48 -1.10
N LYS A 92 36.30 3.37 -1.19
CA LYS A 92 37.74 3.37 -1.51
C LYS A 92 38.16 2.03 -2.12
N LEU A 93 38.91 2.09 -3.23
CA LEU A 93 39.57 0.95 -3.86
C LEU A 93 40.94 0.71 -3.23
N HIS A 94 41.36 -0.55 -3.16
CA HIS A 94 42.76 -0.87 -2.88
C HIS A 94 43.60 -0.58 -4.14
N THR A 95 44.73 0.08 -3.94
CA THR A 95 45.73 0.35 -4.99
C THR A 95 47.06 -0.19 -4.49
N LEU A 96 47.86 -0.83 -5.36
CA LEU A 96 49.11 -1.48 -4.99
C LEU A 96 50.30 -0.50 -4.97
N GLY A 97 50.04 0.78 -4.68
CA GLY A 97 51.05 1.85 -4.63
C GLY A 97 51.45 2.44 -5.99
N ASP A 98 50.97 1.87 -7.09
CA ASP A 98 51.16 2.35 -8.47
C ASP A 98 50.34 3.61 -8.80
N ALA A 99 49.24 3.85 -8.09
CA ALA A 99 48.45 5.07 -8.20
C ALA A 99 49.24 6.35 -7.83
N LEU A 100 50.34 6.23 -7.06
CA LEU A 100 51.20 7.36 -6.69
C LEU A 100 52.30 7.65 -7.72
N LEU A 101 52.56 6.73 -8.66
CA LEU A 101 53.56 6.89 -9.71
C LEU A 101 52.88 7.33 -11.01
N GLY A 102 52.45 8.59 -11.05
CA GLY A 102 51.73 9.22 -12.17
C GLY A 102 52.51 9.38 -13.48
N ARG A 103 53.24 8.36 -13.95
CA ARG A 103 54.00 8.40 -15.21
C ARG A 103 54.45 7.01 -15.68
N ARG A 104 53.60 6.30 -16.44
CA ARG A 104 53.96 5.63 -17.71
C ARG A 104 52.79 4.83 -18.31
N HIS A 105 52.53 5.14 -19.59
CA HIS A 105 51.78 4.41 -20.62
C HIS A 105 50.64 3.46 -20.20
N GLY A 106 49.40 3.91 -20.47
CA GLY A 106 48.15 3.17 -20.26
C GLY A 106 47.37 3.80 -19.11
N ASP A 107 46.07 4.05 -19.29
CA ASP A 107 45.22 4.69 -18.29
C ASP A 107 45.20 3.82 -17.00
N PRO A 108 45.84 4.24 -15.88
CA PRO A 108 46.00 3.40 -14.68
C PRO A 108 44.69 2.95 -14.03
N LEU A 109 43.58 3.59 -14.41
CA LEU A 109 42.27 3.46 -13.80
C LEU A 109 41.42 2.29 -14.33
N GLU A 110 41.78 1.67 -15.47
CA GLU A 110 41.02 0.51 -16.00
C GLU A 110 41.19 -0.77 -15.15
N LYS A 111 42.22 -0.83 -14.30
CA LYS A 111 42.56 -2.04 -13.53
C LYS A 111 41.85 -2.15 -12.18
N TYR A 112 41.37 -1.04 -11.64
CA TYR A 112 40.83 -0.97 -10.29
C TYR A 112 39.31 -0.75 -10.34
N TYR A 113 38.56 -1.80 -10.00
CA TYR A 113 37.11 -1.77 -10.00
C TYR A 113 36.57 -2.61 -8.84
N TYR A 114 35.33 -2.35 -8.45
CA TYR A 114 34.59 -3.23 -7.56
C TYR A 114 33.87 -4.28 -8.40
N ALA A 115 34.01 -5.55 -8.03
CA ALA A 115 33.23 -6.64 -8.58
C ALA A 115 32.76 -7.53 -7.43
N VAL A 116 31.50 -7.97 -7.52
CA VAL A 116 30.85 -8.82 -6.52
C VAL A 116 30.26 -10.01 -7.26
N TYR A 117 30.68 -11.22 -6.89
CA TYR A 117 30.17 -12.45 -7.50
C TYR A 117 28.75 -12.78 -7.02
N GLU A 118 28.54 -12.72 -5.71
CA GLU A 118 27.26 -13.06 -5.09
C GLU A 118 26.99 -12.13 -3.90
N MET A 119 25.72 -11.80 -3.69
CA MET A 119 25.24 -11.10 -2.51
C MET A 119 24.04 -11.84 -1.94
N VAL A 120 24.16 -12.32 -0.71
CA VAL A 120 23.08 -13.01 0.00
C VAL A 120 22.62 -12.17 1.18
N VAL A 121 21.35 -11.78 1.17
CA VAL A 121 20.70 -11.12 2.31
C VAL A 121 19.76 -12.12 2.97
N ARG A 122 20.17 -12.68 4.11
CA ARG A 122 19.34 -13.60 4.89
C ARG A 122 18.44 -12.83 5.86
N GLY A 123 17.15 -13.14 5.82
CA GLY A 123 16.16 -12.56 6.72
C GLY A 123 14.82 -13.28 6.61
N ASN A 124 13.84 -12.81 7.38
CA ASN A 124 12.47 -13.25 7.34
C ASN A 124 11.53 -12.04 7.35
N CYS A 125 10.31 -12.25 6.89
CA CYS A 125 9.24 -11.28 7.04
C CYS A 125 8.78 -11.29 8.50
N PHE A 126 8.78 -10.10 9.13
CA PHE A 126 8.48 -9.98 10.55
C PHE A 126 6.98 -9.71 10.78
N CYS A 127 6.24 -10.75 11.17
CA CYS A 127 4.79 -10.67 11.39
C CYS A 127 4.38 -10.43 12.85
N ASN A 128 5.32 -10.11 13.74
CA ASN A 128 5.07 -10.01 15.20
C ASN A 128 4.37 -11.24 15.82
N GLY A 129 4.51 -12.42 15.21
CA GLY A 129 3.82 -13.65 15.66
C GLY A 129 2.36 -13.79 15.22
N HIS A 130 1.81 -12.84 14.46
CA HIS A 130 0.41 -12.87 14.01
C HIS A 130 0.17 -13.62 12.70
N ALA A 131 1.23 -14.00 11.99
CA ALA A 131 1.13 -14.79 10.78
C ALA A 131 2.27 -15.79 10.69
N SER A 132 2.00 -16.92 10.04
CA SER A 132 2.97 -18.00 9.81
C SER A 132 3.70 -17.89 8.47
N HIS A 133 3.20 -17.05 7.56
CA HIS A 133 3.76 -16.83 6.23
C HIS A 133 3.49 -15.39 5.79
N CYS A 134 4.30 -14.91 4.84
CA CYS A 134 4.04 -13.66 4.14
C CYS A 134 3.72 -13.97 2.69
N ASP A 135 2.61 -13.41 2.22
CA ASP A 135 2.24 -13.47 0.82
C ASP A 135 2.95 -12.37 0.01
N PRO A 136 3.17 -12.59 -1.30
CA PRO A 136 3.69 -11.54 -2.17
C PRO A 136 2.86 -10.25 -2.05
N ILE A 137 3.49 -9.08 -2.13
CA ILE A 137 2.83 -7.76 -2.05
C ILE A 137 1.68 -7.63 -3.08
N GLN A 138 1.73 -8.37 -4.20
CA GLN A 138 0.64 -8.45 -5.18
C GLN A 138 -0.66 -9.07 -4.62
N ASN A 139 -0.54 -9.85 -3.54
CA ASN A 139 -1.61 -10.47 -2.76
C ASN A 139 -1.83 -9.77 -1.41
N LEU A 140 -1.31 -8.55 -1.19
CA LEU A 140 -1.96 -7.67 -0.23
C LEU A 140 -3.42 -7.65 -0.65
N ARG A 141 -4.30 -8.24 0.17
CA ARG A 141 -5.73 -7.96 0.12
C ARG A 141 -5.88 -6.50 0.51
N GLY A 142 -5.48 -5.60 -0.39
CA GLY A 142 -5.92 -4.23 -0.39
C GLY A 142 -7.43 -4.23 -0.32
N CYS A 143 -8.00 -3.18 0.23
CA CYS A 143 -9.45 -3.11 0.35
C CYS A 143 -10.09 -3.33 -1.01
N ASN A 144 -11.04 -4.27 -1.08
CA ASN A 144 -11.83 -4.43 -2.28
C ASN A 144 -12.82 -3.27 -2.35
N CYS A 145 -12.50 -2.27 -3.18
CA CYS A 145 -13.36 -1.12 -3.47
C CYS A 145 -13.98 -1.21 -4.87
N ASN A 146 -14.03 -2.40 -5.46
CA ASN A 146 -14.53 -2.66 -6.81
C ASN A 146 -13.94 -1.74 -7.91
N GLY A 147 -12.74 -1.18 -7.69
CA GLY A 147 -12.12 -0.23 -8.63
C GLY A 147 -12.67 1.20 -8.57
N HIS A 148 -13.50 1.55 -7.58
CA HIS A 148 -14.03 2.90 -7.39
C HIS A 148 -13.34 3.70 -6.28
N SER A 149 -12.34 3.13 -5.62
CA SER A 149 -11.44 3.87 -4.73
C SER A 149 -10.07 3.22 -4.65
N GLY A 150 -9.03 4.05 -4.52
CA GLY A 150 -7.68 3.63 -4.19
C GLY A 150 -7.32 3.83 -2.72
N ARG A 151 -8.28 4.25 -1.89
CA ARG A 151 -8.09 4.59 -0.47
C ARG A 151 -9.08 3.85 0.41
N CYS A 152 -8.62 3.41 1.56
CA CYS A 152 -9.45 2.77 2.56
C CYS A 152 -8.80 2.84 3.94
N HIS A 153 -9.60 2.61 4.98
CA HIS A 153 -9.12 2.39 6.33
C HIS A 153 -9.65 1.07 6.89
N PHE A 154 -9.07 0.63 8.00
CA PHE A 154 -9.56 -0.51 8.75
C PHE A 154 -10.57 -0.05 9.80
N ASP A 155 -11.72 -0.70 9.85
CA ASP A 155 -12.76 -0.51 10.85
C ASP A 155 -13.01 -1.82 11.62
N MET A 156 -12.94 -1.75 12.95
CA MET A 156 -13.06 -2.90 13.84
C MET A 156 -14.50 -3.45 13.88
N ALA A 157 -15.51 -2.59 13.77
CA ALA A 157 -16.90 -3.01 13.78
C ALA A 157 -17.25 -3.77 12.49
N ALA A 158 -16.75 -3.31 11.35
CA ALA A 158 -16.85 -4.01 10.07
C ALA A 158 -16.17 -5.38 10.10
N TYR A 159 -14.99 -5.48 10.74
CA TYR A 159 -14.30 -6.75 10.92
C TYR A 159 -15.11 -7.75 11.77
N GLN A 160 -15.71 -7.28 12.86
CA GLN A 160 -16.56 -8.11 13.71
C GLN A 160 -17.84 -8.54 12.98
N ALA A 161 -18.50 -7.61 12.27
CA ALA A 161 -19.71 -7.87 11.51
C ALA A 161 -19.49 -8.89 10.37
N SER A 162 -18.28 -8.94 9.80
CA SER A 162 -17.92 -9.94 8.79
C SER A 162 -17.46 -11.28 9.37
N GLY A 163 -17.54 -11.48 10.70
CA GLY A 163 -17.10 -12.72 11.35
C GLY A 163 -15.58 -12.91 11.34
N GLY A 164 -14.82 -11.80 11.35
CA GLY A 164 -13.35 -11.82 11.32
C GLY A 164 -12.76 -12.03 9.91
N VAL A 165 -13.53 -11.74 8.86
CA VAL A 165 -13.09 -11.95 7.47
C VAL A 165 -12.46 -10.68 6.87
N SER A 166 -13.10 -9.52 7.04
CA SER A 166 -12.64 -8.25 6.46
C SER A 166 -13.13 -7.04 7.25
N GLY A 167 -12.20 -6.14 7.60
CA GLY A 167 -12.49 -4.85 8.23
C GLY A 167 -12.23 -3.65 7.33
N GLY A 168 -11.92 -3.85 6.04
CA GLY A 168 -11.61 -2.75 5.13
C GLY A 168 -12.86 -1.96 4.76
N VAL A 169 -12.81 -0.63 4.89
CA VAL A 169 -13.86 0.30 4.49
C VAL A 169 -13.29 1.30 3.50
N CYS A 170 -13.89 1.38 2.32
CA CYS A 170 -13.44 2.26 1.24
C CYS A 170 -13.76 3.72 1.53
N GLU A 171 -12.86 4.61 1.14
CA GLU A 171 -13.02 6.06 1.25
C GLU A 171 -13.32 6.67 -0.12
N ASP A 172 -14.08 7.76 -0.15
CA ASP A 172 -14.29 8.58 -1.35
C ASP A 172 -14.70 7.77 -2.61
N CYS A 173 -15.71 6.88 -2.48
CA CYS A 173 -16.21 6.09 -3.59
C CYS A 173 -16.58 6.97 -4.82
N GLN A 174 -15.85 6.73 -5.91
CA GLN A 174 -16.00 7.42 -7.19
C GLN A 174 -17.10 6.78 -8.04
N HIS A 175 -17.28 7.22 -9.29
CA HIS A 175 -18.18 6.59 -10.26
C HIS A 175 -19.65 6.48 -9.79
N ASN A 176 -20.11 7.41 -8.94
CA ASN A 176 -21.43 7.42 -8.32
C ASN A 176 -21.76 6.14 -7.50
N THR A 177 -20.73 5.49 -6.98
CA THR A 177 -20.86 4.33 -6.09
C THR A 177 -20.82 4.74 -4.61
N THR A 178 -21.28 3.86 -3.74
CA THR A 178 -21.34 4.00 -2.28
C THR A 178 -21.31 2.62 -1.62
N GLY A 179 -21.24 2.59 -0.29
CA GLY A 179 -21.13 1.38 0.51
C GLY A 179 -19.71 1.07 0.93
N GLN A 180 -19.55 0.10 1.84
CA GLN A 180 -18.25 -0.28 2.42
C GLN A 180 -17.23 -0.67 1.35
N HIS A 181 -17.70 -1.25 0.25
CA HIS A 181 -16.87 -1.74 -0.85
C HIS A 181 -17.11 -0.98 -2.16
N CYS A 182 -17.78 0.18 -2.10
CA CYS A 182 -18.24 0.89 -3.29
C CYS A 182 -19.08 -0.01 -4.22
N ASP A 183 -19.92 -0.86 -3.63
CA ASP A 183 -20.65 -1.96 -4.25
C ASP A 183 -22.12 -1.64 -4.55
N GLN A 184 -22.52 -0.38 -4.34
CA GLN A 184 -23.88 0.10 -4.52
C GLN A 184 -23.87 1.44 -5.25
N CYS A 185 -24.93 1.78 -5.98
CA CYS A 185 -25.06 3.11 -6.54
C CYS A 185 -25.56 4.10 -5.47
N LYS A 186 -25.08 5.35 -5.55
CA LYS A 186 -25.59 6.46 -4.73
C LYS A 186 -27.09 6.66 -4.97
N PRO A 187 -27.83 7.29 -4.03
CA PRO A 187 -29.20 7.73 -4.28
C PRO A 187 -29.29 8.53 -5.58
N PHE A 188 -30.42 8.38 -6.29
CA PHE A 188 -30.65 8.95 -7.63
C PHE A 188 -29.82 8.32 -8.76
N PHE A 189 -29.15 7.20 -8.49
CA PHE A 189 -28.52 6.35 -9.50
C PHE A 189 -28.99 4.90 -9.35
N TYR A 190 -28.94 4.16 -10.45
CA TYR A 190 -29.22 2.72 -10.50
C TYR A 190 -28.12 1.99 -11.24
N GLN A 191 -27.93 0.72 -10.91
CA GLN A 191 -26.96 -0.13 -11.60
C GLN A 191 -27.50 -0.52 -12.98
N ASP A 192 -26.70 -0.30 -14.02
CA ASP A 192 -26.95 -0.82 -15.37
C ASP A 192 -26.97 -2.37 -15.31
N PRO A 193 -28.10 -3.02 -15.64
CA PRO A 193 -28.21 -4.48 -15.58
C PRO A 193 -27.21 -5.23 -16.47
N HIS A 194 -26.60 -4.54 -17.43
CA HIS A 194 -25.63 -5.12 -18.36
C HIS A 194 -24.17 -4.91 -17.94
N LYS A 195 -23.92 -4.22 -16.81
CA LYS A 195 -22.57 -3.92 -16.34
C LYS A 195 -22.32 -4.49 -14.96
N ALA A 196 -21.11 -5.05 -14.79
CA ALA A 196 -20.59 -5.40 -13.48
C ALA A 196 -20.42 -4.12 -12.65
N ILE A 197 -20.59 -4.22 -11.32
CA ILE A 197 -20.46 -3.06 -10.43
C ILE A 197 -19.12 -2.37 -10.58
N SER A 198 -18.05 -3.14 -10.84
CA SER A 198 -16.68 -2.64 -11.04
C SER A 198 -16.46 -1.78 -12.28
N ASP A 199 -17.43 -1.71 -13.20
CA ASP A 199 -17.35 -0.83 -14.36
C ASP A 199 -17.47 0.65 -13.91
N PRO A 200 -16.57 1.55 -14.36
CA PRO A 200 -16.65 2.98 -14.03
C PRO A 200 -17.97 3.67 -14.39
N HIS A 201 -18.77 3.05 -15.24
CA HIS A 201 -20.08 3.53 -15.70
C HIS A 201 -21.21 2.56 -15.31
N ALA A 202 -21.03 1.76 -14.25
CA ALA A 202 -22.05 0.87 -13.73
C ALA A 202 -23.28 1.62 -13.19
N CYS A 203 -23.11 2.83 -12.64
CA CYS A 203 -24.19 3.61 -12.04
C CYS A 203 -24.70 4.70 -12.99
N LEU A 204 -25.94 4.51 -13.48
CA LEU A 204 -26.64 5.44 -14.36
C LEU A 204 -27.61 6.32 -13.56
N PRO A 205 -27.77 7.61 -13.92
CA PRO A 205 -28.69 8.51 -13.21
C PRO A 205 -30.16 8.12 -13.46
N CYS A 206 -30.98 8.24 -12.41
CA CYS A 206 -32.43 8.09 -12.52
C CYS A 206 -33.01 9.16 -13.46
N ASN A 207 -34.08 8.81 -14.18
CA ASN A 207 -34.77 9.72 -15.10
C ASN A 207 -36.23 9.99 -14.68
N CYS A 208 -36.49 10.00 -13.37
CA CYS A 208 -37.82 10.19 -12.79
C CYS A 208 -38.18 11.67 -12.65
N ASN A 209 -39.44 12.02 -12.84
CA ASN A 209 -39.96 13.35 -12.55
C ASN A 209 -40.07 13.53 -11.02
N PRO A 210 -39.34 14.48 -10.41
CA PRO A 210 -39.38 14.69 -8.96
C PRO A 210 -40.76 15.00 -8.41
N GLU A 211 -41.64 15.64 -9.20
CA GLU A 211 -42.97 16.02 -8.73
C GLU A 211 -43.94 14.84 -8.62
N GLY A 212 -43.80 13.86 -9.51
CA GLY A 212 -44.67 12.69 -9.58
C GLY A 212 -44.12 11.44 -8.91
N THR A 213 -42.88 11.49 -8.41
CA THR A 213 -42.21 10.36 -7.75
C THR A 213 -42.35 10.46 -6.24
N LEU A 214 -42.54 9.35 -5.53
CA LEU A 214 -42.67 9.30 -4.07
C LEU A 214 -41.45 9.88 -3.33
N HIS A 215 -40.26 9.71 -3.89
CA HIS A 215 -38.98 10.10 -3.27
C HIS A 215 -38.20 11.11 -4.12
N GLN A 216 -38.87 12.20 -4.55
CA GLN A 216 -38.25 13.36 -5.21
C GLN A 216 -37.33 13.00 -6.40
N GLY A 217 -37.68 11.96 -7.15
CA GLY A 217 -36.95 11.54 -8.35
C GLY A 217 -36.00 10.34 -8.16
N ALA A 218 -35.95 9.74 -6.97
CA ALA A 218 -35.24 8.48 -6.78
C ALA A 218 -35.93 7.33 -7.55
N CYS A 219 -35.11 6.39 -8.02
CA CYS A 219 -35.54 5.17 -8.69
C CYS A 219 -35.01 3.94 -7.94
N GLU A 220 -35.52 2.77 -8.29
CA GLU A 220 -35.00 1.51 -7.76
C GLU A 220 -33.56 1.30 -8.21
N SER A 221 -32.67 1.05 -7.24
CA SER A 221 -31.22 1.07 -7.45
C SER A 221 -30.68 -0.15 -8.19
N ARG A 222 -31.36 -1.30 -8.12
CA ARG A 222 -30.96 -2.54 -8.79
C ARG A 222 -32.17 -3.41 -9.12
N THR A 223 -31.99 -4.30 -10.09
CA THR A 223 -32.97 -5.35 -10.39
C THR A 223 -32.80 -6.49 -9.41
N ASP A 224 -33.85 -6.82 -8.68
CA ASP A 224 -33.90 -7.95 -7.77
C ASP A 224 -35.19 -8.74 -8.03
N PRO A 225 -35.11 -9.95 -8.62
CA PRO A 225 -36.29 -10.77 -8.89
C PRO A 225 -37.05 -11.21 -7.64
N VAL A 226 -36.36 -11.36 -6.50
CA VAL A 226 -36.95 -11.79 -5.23
C VAL A 226 -37.75 -10.65 -4.62
N LEU A 227 -37.21 -9.43 -4.66
CA LEU A 227 -37.90 -8.23 -4.18
C LEU A 227 -38.83 -7.61 -5.22
N GLY A 228 -38.80 -8.10 -6.47
CA GLY A 228 -39.60 -7.59 -7.58
C GLY A 228 -39.20 -6.18 -8.04
N THR A 229 -37.97 -5.74 -7.75
CA THR A 229 -37.44 -4.44 -8.17
C THR A 229 -36.82 -4.51 -9.55
N VAL A 230 -36.86 -3.39 -10.28
CA VAL A 230 -36.30 -3.24 -11.63
C VAL A 230 -35.42 -2.00 -11.64
N ALA A 231 -34.13 -2.16 -11.92
CA ALA A 231 -33.18 -1.06 -11.91
C ALA A 231 -33.67 0.11 -12.79
N GLY A 232 -33.68 1.32 -12.23
CA GLY A 232 -34.12 2.52 -12.93
C GLY A 232 -35.63 2.78 -12.89
N ARG A 233 -36.46 1.86 -12.37
CA ARG A 233 -37.91 2.05 -12.27
C ARG A 233 -38.25 3.16 -11.27
N CYS A 234 -39.09 4.09 -11.72
CA CYS A 234 -39.61 5.17 -10.88
C CYS A 234 -40.82 4.71 -10.08
N LEU A 235 -40.87 5.08 -8.80
CA LEU A 235 -42.01 4.79 -7.92
C LEU A 235 -42.95 5.99 -7.93
N CYS A 236 -44.00 5.90 -8.74
CA CYS A 236 -44.95 7.00 -8.93
C CYS A 236 -45.88 7.16 -7.73
N LYS A 237 -46.27 8.41 -7.47
CA LYS A 237 -47.36 8.75 -6.55
C LYS A 237 -48.67 8.14 -7.03
N GLU A 238 -49.63 7.99 -6.13
CA GLU A 238 -50.83 7.18 -6.34
C GLU A 238 -51.62 7.54 -7.60
N ASN A 239 -51.78 8.84 -7.92
CA ASN A 239 -52.55 9.31 -9.08
C ASN A 239 -51.68 9.69 -10.29
N VAL A 240 -50.43 9.22 -10.31
CA VAL A 240 -49.44 9.51 -11.36
C VAL A 240 -49.07 8.21 -12.08
N GLU A 241 -48.78 8.31 -13.36
CA GLU A 241 -48.36 7.21 -14.22
C GLU A 241 -47.26 7.63 -15.21
N GLY A 242 -46.84 6.68 -16.05
CA GLY A 242 -45.73 6.83 -16.98
C GLY A 242 -44.40 6.32 -16.42
N VAL A 243 -43.48 5.95 -17.31
CA VAL A 243 -42.16 5.39 -16.95
C VAL A 243 -41.35 6.36 -16.09
N ARG A 244 -41.57 7.67 -16.26
CA ARG A 244 -40.89 8.75 -15.54
C ARG A 244 -41.78 9.39 -14.47
N CYS A 245 -42.99 8.86 -14.22
CA CYS A 245 -43.98 9.49 -13.32
C CYS A 245 -44.29 10.95 -13.69
N ASP A 246 -44.47 11.22 -14.98
CA ASP A 246 -44.63 12.55 -15.55
C ASP A 246 -46.05 12.84 -16.05
N LYS A 247 -46.99 11.91 -15.85
CA LYS A 247 -48.37 12.02 -16.35
C LYS A 247 -49.36 11.72 -15.24
N CYS A 248 -50.46 12.47 -15.18
CA CYS A 248 -51.59 12.08 -14.32
C CYS A 248 -52.31 10.89 -14.90
N LYS A 249 -52.80 10.00 -14.03
CA LYS A 249 -53.72 8.92 -14.43
C LYS A 249 -54.99 9.48 -15.05
N ALA A 250 -55.71 8.63 -15.80
CA ALA A 250 -57.03 8.97 -16.33
C ALA A 250 -57.94 9.60 -15.26
N ASN A 251 -58.69 10.64 -15.66
CA ASN A 251 -59.58 11.44 -14.79
C ASN A 251 -58.88 12.22 -13.65
N HIS A 252 -57.55 12.39 -13.72
CA HIS A 252 -56.78 13.24 -12.81
C HIS A 252 -56.03 14.34 -13.56
N PHE A 253 -55.69 15.45 -12.89
CA PHE A 253 -55.00 16.58 -13.47
C PHE A 253 -54.12 17.32 -12.46
N GLY A 254 -53.30 18.24 -12.96
CA GLY A 254 -52.55 19.19 -12.13
C GLY A 254 -51.44 18.54 -11.30
N LEU A 255 -50.49 17.86 -11.95
CA LEU A 255 -49.32 17.26 -11.28
C LEU A 255 -48.58 18.30 -10.45
N ARG A 256 -48.42 18.04 -9.15
CA ARG A 256 -47.71 18.91 -8.20
C ARG A 256 -46.86 18.11 -7.23
N GLY A 257 -45.61 18.53 -7.06
CA GLY A 257 -44.69 17.92 -6.09
C GLY A 257 -45.17 17.97 -4.64
N SER A 258 -45.91 19.03 -4.28
CA SER A 258 -46.48 19.22 -2.95
C SER A 258 -47.72 18.37 -2.66
N ASP A 259 -48.37 17.84 -3.68
CA ASP A 259 -49.51 16.94 -3.52
C ASP A 259 -49.00 15.51 -3.23
N PRO A 260 -49.34 14.88 -2.08
CA PRO A 260 -48.90 13.52 -1.77
C PRO A 260 -49.41 12.47 -2.76
N LEU A 261 -50.57 12.72 -3.39
CA LEU A 261 -51.13 11.85 -4.42
C LEU A 261 -50.62 12.21 -5.83
N GLY A 262 -49.97 13.37 -5.96
CA GLY A 262 -49.36 13.89 -7.17
C GLY A 262 -50.35 14.64 -8.05
N CYS A 263 -51.50 14.04 -8.36
CA CYS A 263 -52.56 14.65 -9.16
C CYS A 263 -53.93 14.62 -8.46
N GLN A 264 -54.75 15.61 -8.77
CA GLN A 264 -56.10 15.78 -8.23
C GLN A 264 -57.14 15.19 -9.17
N ARG A 265 -58.24 14.66 -8.62
CA ARG A 265 -59.34 14.13 -9.41
C ARG A 265 -60.12 15.26 -10.08
N MET A 266 -60.51 15.07 -11.34
CA MET A 266 -61.44 15.94 -12.07
C MET A 266 -62.82 15.96 -11.43
#